data_AF-A0A813M7E4-F1
#
_entry.id   AF-A0A813M7E4-F1
#
_cell.length_a   1.000
_cell.length_b   1.000
_cell.length_c   1.000
_cell.angle_alpha   90.00
_cell.angle_beta   90.00
_cell.angle_gamma   90.00
#
_symmetry.space_group_name_H-M   'P 1'
#
loop_
_entity.id
_entity.type
_entity.pdbx_description
1 polymer ?
#
loop_
_entity_poly.entity_id
_entity_poly.type
_entity_poly.pdbx_seq_one_letter_code
_entity_poly.pdbx_strand_id
1 'polypeptide(L)'
;MGAQILDDVLEDLFQSTEISQSSLVLLTGVSAGGIGVLMNANRIKQKFDLKAPQTKLKVIIDSSWQLDLPYSYLCNQNECPMNRVFKNSIKYWNSQIPNECARQETNSLWNCFLPNKIIPFIQLPVFIIQSKFDESQLLEQYNQVEMNQKDKSIPLVETFKIMDFKLRKSLSNVTTYFITSCLNHMIITRDDWNYFKIDDLSLSDAIYKWAMSENEIDLDNFKKIDECSFPDCQGECPSMRHPETNKIINSFDYVKYLGLISYESIGKWLNLSELNVKKMSYFKLMKLLMY
;
A
#
# COMPACT_ATOMS: atom_id res chain seq x y z
N MET A 1 0.59 -6.09 22.23
CA MET A 1 0.49 -7.57 22.27
C MET A 1 0.16 -8.19 20.91
N GLY A 2 0.35 -7.51 19.76
CA GLY A 2 -0.06 -8.07 18.46
C GLY A 2 0.62 -9.42 18.11
N ALA A 3 1.93 -9.53 18.36
CA ALA A 3 2.67 -10.76 18.15
C ALA A 3 2.19 -11.93 19.05
N GLN A 4 1.75 -11.64 20.29
CA GLN A 4 1.24 -12.65 21.22
C GLN A 4 -0.15 -13.14 20.80
N ILE A 5 -1.04 -12.23 20.39
CA ILE A 5 -2.36 -12.61 19.86
C ILE A 5 -2.18 -13.58 18.68
N LEU A 6 -1.22 -13.31 17.80
CA LEU A 6 -0.94 -14.19 16.67
C LEU A 6 -0.41 -15.56 17.10
N ASP A 7 0.39 -15.63 18.19
CA ASP A 7 0.82 -16.93 18.73
C ASP A 7 -0.35 -17.77 19.21
N ASP A 8 -1.24 -17.15 19.97
CA ASP A 8 -2.39 -17.82 20.57
C ASP A 8 -3.40 -18.26 19.50
N VAL A 9 -3.65 -17.41 18.51
CA VAL A 9 -4.51 -17.76 17.36
C VAL A 9 -3.93 -18.91 16.56
N LEU A 10 -2.61 -18.92 16.29
CA LEU A 10 -1.98 -20.03 15.58
C LEU A 10 -2.02 -21.31 16.40
N GLU A 11 -1.82 -21.22 17.71
CA GLU A 11 -1.92 -22.38 18.60
C GLU A 11 -3.32 -22.97 18.58
N ASP A 12 -4.34 -22.13 18.71
CA ASP A 12 -5.73 -22.57 18.61
C ASP A 12 -6.01 -23.21 17.25
N LEU A 13 -5.62 -22.57 16.14
CA LEU A 13 -5.83 -23.13 14.80
C LEU A 13 -5.17 -24.51 14.62
N PHE A 14 -3.96 -24.72 15.14
CA PHE A 14 -3.31 -26.03 15.09
C PHE A 14 -4.05 -27.11 15.90
N GLN A 15 -4.77 -26.72 16.96
CA GLN A 15 -5.49 -27.65 17.83
C GLN A 15 -6.94 -27.87 17.40
N SER A 16 -7.59 -26.83 16.86
CA SER A 16 -9.02 -26.78 16.61
C SER A 16 -9.39 -27.02 15.13
N THR A 17 -8.41 -27.01 14.22
CA THR A 17 -8.64 -27.16 12.78
C THR A 17 -7.65 -28.12 12.12
N GLU A 18 -7.87 -28.43 10.84
CA GLU A 18 -6.97 -29.25 10.01
C GLU A 18 -5.89 -28.42 9.29
N ILE A 19 -5.56 -27.22 9.79
CA ILE A 19 -4.58 -26.32 9.15
C ILE A 19 -3.21 -26.99 8.92
N SER A 20 -2.84 -27.97 9.75
CA SER A 20 -1.60 -28.75 9.61
C SER A 20 -1.60 -29.76 8.46
N GLN A 21 -2.77 -30.05 7.89
CA GLN A 21 -2.96 -30.93 6.72
C GLN A 21 -3.12 -30.13 5.42
N SER A 22 -3.26 -28.80 5.50
CA SER A 22 -3.37 -27.93 4.34
C SER A 22 -2.13 -28.02 3.45
N SER A 23 -2.33 -28.08 2.13
CA SER A 23 -1.22 -28.03 1.15
C SER A 23 -0.57 -26.65 1.09
N LEU A 24 -1.35 -25.59 1.32
CA LEU A 24 -0.94 -24.20 1.29
C LEU A 24 -1.71 -23.39 2.32
N VAL A 25 -1.01 -22.56 3.07
CA VAL A 25 -1.60 -21.49 3.90
C VAL A 25 -1.06 -20.15 3.42
N LEU A 26 -1.99 -19.22 3.14
CA LEU A 26 -1.68 -17.85 2.76
C LEU A 26 -1.75 -16.95 3.99
N LEU A 27 -0.62 -16.35 4.32
CA LEU A 27 -0.52 -15.34 5.37
C LEU A 27 -0.83 -13.99 4.76
N THR A 28 -2.03 -13.48 5.00
CA THR A 28 -2.52 -12.27 4.36
C THR A 28 -2.70 -11.15 5.38
N GLY A 29 -2.28 -9.95 5.02
CA GLY A 29 -2.50 -8.76 5.83
C GLY A 29 -2.71 -7.52 4.98
N VAL A 30 -3.58 -6.63 5.45
CA VAL A 30 -3.91 -5.37 4.77
C VAL A 30 -3.47 -4.18 5.60
N SER A 31 -3.03 -3.09 4.97
CA SER A 31 -2.59 -1.86 5.68
C SER A 31 -1.50 -2.19 6.72
N ALA A 32 -1.64 -1.72 7.97
CA ALA A 32 -0.76 -2.10 9.07
C ALA A 32 -0.68 -3.63 9.30
N GLY A 33 -1.72 -4.37 8.96
CA GLY A 33 -1.76 -5.83 9.04
C GLY A 33 -0.75 -6.52 8.12
N GLY A 34 -0.50 -6.00 6.91
CA GLY A 34 0.51 -6.59 6.02
C GLY A 34 1.94 -6.36 6.52
N ILE A 35 2.23 -5.19 7.12
CA ILE A 35 3.48 -4.98 7.87
C ILE A 35 3.55 -5.97 9.05
N GLY A 36 2.45 -6.17 9.76
CA GLY A 36 2.34 -7.16 10.83
C GLY A 36 2.65 -8.59 10.36
N VAL A 37 2.17 -9.00 9.19
CA VAL A 37 2.50 -10.31 8.60
C VAL A 37 4.00 -10.40 8.32
N LEU A 38 4.60 -9.40 7.68
CA LEU A 38 6.05 -9.39 7.40
C LEU A 38 6.88 -9.48 8.69
N MET A 39 6.53 -8.71 9.72
CA MET A 39 7.21 -8.72 11.02
C MET A 39 7.16 -10.09 11.71
N ASN A 40 6.16 -10.92 11.39
CA ASN A 40 5.94 -12.21 12.03
C ASN A 40 6.24 -13.41 11.12
N ALA A 41 6.43 -13.21 9.81
CA ALA A 41 6.46 -14.28 8.80
C ALA A 41 7.44 -15.40 9.13
N ASN A 42 8.69 -15.08 9.48
CA ASN A 42 9.71 -16.10 9.80
C ASN A 42 9.37 -16.86 11.09
N ARG A 43 8.75 -16.19 12.06
CA ARG A 43 8.33 -16.81 13.34
C ARG A 43 7.14 -17.74 13.13
N ILE A 44 6.18 -17.34 12.31
CA ILE A 44 5.07 -18.20 11.88
C ILE A 44 5.62 -19.41 11.12
N LYS A 45 6.56 -19.18 10.19
CA LYS A 45 7.24 -20.25 9.45
C LYS A 45 7.86 -21.28 10.38
N GLN A 46 8.59 -20.86 11.40
CA GLN A 46 9.18 -21.77 12.38
C GLN A 46 8.13 -22.64 13.10
N LYS A 47 6.94 -22.10 13.39
CA LYS A 47 5.85 -22.90 13.99
C LYS A 47 5.31 -23.94 13.00
N PHE A 48 5.11 -23.57 11.74
CA PHE A 48 4.68 -24.51 10.69
C PHE A 48 5.75 -25.57 10.40
N ASP A 49 7.03 -25.20 10.36
CA ASP A 49 8.13 -26.16 10.18
C ASP A 49 8.11 -27.25 11.27
N LEU A 50 7.70 -26.91 12.50
CA LEU A 50 7.58 -27.84 13.62
C LEU A 50 6.28 -28.65 13.62
N LYS A 51 5.15 -28.02 13.32
CA LYS A 51 3.81 -28.60 13.53
C LYS A 51 3.12 -29.09 12.24
N ALA A 52 3.55 -28.60 11.09
CA ALA A 52 2.94 -28.81 9.79
C ALA A 52 3.99 -28.74 8.66
N PRO A 53 5.05 -29.56 8.70
CA PRO A 53 6.22 -29.44 7.81
C PRO A 53 5.91 -29.65 6.31
N GLN A 54 4.75 -30.24 5.98
CA GLN A 54 4.31 -30.43 4.60
C GLN A 54 3.48 -29.25 4.06
N THR A 55 3.04 -28.34 4.93
CA THR A 55 2.23 -27.18 4.55
C THR A 55 3.11 -26.09 3.98
N LYS A 56 2.87 -25.70 2.73
CA LYS A 56 3.55 -24.56 2.12
C LYS A 56 3.00 -23.26 2.73
N LEU A 57 3.88 -22.28 2.96
CA LEU A 57 3.50 -20.94 3.39
C LEU A 57 3.87 -19.93 2.30
N LYS A 58 2.96 -19.01 2.02
CA LYS A 58 3.21 -17.83 1.20
C LYS A 58 2.55 -16.60 1.84
N VAL A 59 3.05 -15.40 1.53
CA VAL A 59 2.60 -14.14 2.14
C VAL A 59 1.94 -13.25 1.08
N ILE A 60 0.79 -12.68 1.40
CA ILE A 60 0.17 -11.61 0.62
C ILE A 60 0.09 -10.36 1.49
N ILE A 61 0.64 -9.25 1.00
CA ILE A 61 0.43 -7.94 1.62
C ILE A 61 -0.35 -7.05 0.69
N ASP A 62 -1.34 -6.33 1.23
CA ASP A 62 -2.17 -5.40 0.47
C ASP A 62 -2.18 -4.02 1.12
N SER A 63 -1.86 -3.00 0.32
CA SER A 63 -1.87 -1.60 0.76
C SER A 63 -0.94 -1.36 1.97
N SER A 64 0.15 -2.11 2.00
CA SER A 64 1.13 -2.11 3.10
C SER A 64 2.50 -1.61 2.66
N TRP A 65 2.68 -1.30 1.37
CA TRP A 65 3.94 -0.80 0.81
C TRP A 65 4.14 0.67 1.15
N GLN A 66 4.54 0.91 2.39
CA GLN A 66 4.80 2.26 2.89
C GLN A 66 6.02 2.85 2.20
N LEU A 67 5.84 4.02 1.59
CA LEU A 67 6.91 4.77 0.96
C LEU A 67 7.56 5.70 1.97
N ASP A 68 8.89 5.79 1.90
CA ASP A 68 9.64 6.89 2.51
C ASP A 68 9.45 8.15 1.63
N LEU A 69 8.25 8.72 1.75
CA LEU A 69 7.89 9.98 1.14
C LEU A 69 8.59 11.10 1.93
N PRO A 70 9.24 12.05 1.23
CA PRO A 70 10.13 13.03 1.85
C PRO A 70 9.44 14.05 2.78
N TYR A 71 8.18 13.84 3.19
CA TYR A 71 7.25 14.82 3.79
C TYR A 71 7.47 16.23 3.25
N SER A 72 6.79 16.53 2.15
CA SER A 72 6.97 17.71 1.30
C SER A 72 6.86 19.10 1.98
N TYR A 73 6.59 19.19 3.29
CA TYR A 73 6.56 20.49 4.01
C TYR A 73 6.94 20.41 5.50
N LEU A 74 7.22 19.21 6.06
CA LEU A 74 7.42 18.99 7.49
C LEU A 74 8.76 18.34 7.86
N CYS A 75 9.49 17.75 6.90
CA CYS A 75 10.88 17.43 7.17
C CYS A 75 11.62 18.76 7.27
N ASN A 76 11.95 19.17 8.50
CA ASN A 76 13.12 20.01 8.67
C ASN A 76 14.34 19.21 8.20
N GLN A 77 15.42 19.91 7.81
CA GLN A 77 16.60 19.29 7.19
C GLN A 77 17.29 18.19 8.05
N ASN A 78 16.81 17.95 9.28
CA ASN A 78 17.45 17.10 10.28
C ASN A 78 16.65 15.83 10.66
N GLU A 79 15.30 15.80 10.63
CA GLU A 79 14.55 14.56 10.91
C GLU A 79 13.11 14.57 10.36
N CYS A 80 12.73 13.49 9.67
CA CYS A 80 11.36 13.32 9.16
C CYS A 80 10.40 12.72 10.21
N PRO A 81 9.11 13.13 10.24
CA PRO A 81 8.13 12.70 11.25
C PRO A 81 7.98 11.18 11.41
N MET A 82 7.96 10.41 10.31
CA MET A 82 7.78 8.95 10.35
C MET A 82 8.86 8.24 11.16
N ASN A 83 10.13 8.59 10.93
CA ASN A 83 11.25 8.06 11.69
C ASN A 83 11.07 8.35 13.20
N ARG A 84 10.74 9.59 13.57
CA ARG A 84 10.48 9.96 14.98
C ARG A 84 9.31 9.15 15.58
N VAL A 85 8.21 9.01 14.84
CA VAL A 85 7.04 8.23 15.28
C VAL A 85 7.45 6.79 15.51
N PHE A 86 8.05 6.11 14.55
CA PHE A 86 8.43 4.71 14.70
C PHE A 86 9.52 4.49 15.75
N LYS A 87 10.51 5.38 15.91
CA LYS A 87 11.48 5.30 17.01
C LYS A 87 10.79 5.25 18.38
N ASN A 88 9.80 6.13 18.59
CA ASN A 88 9.03 6.14 19.83
C ASN A 88 8.10 4.93 19.94
N SER A 89 7.42 4.56 18.85
CA SER A 89 6.48 3.43 18.81
C SER A 89 7.17 2.09 19.06
N ILE A 90 8.39 1.87 18.55
CA ILE A 90 9.16 0.65 18.80
C ILE A 90 9.35 0.43 20.30
N LYS A 91 9.77 1.49 21.01
CA LYS A 91 9.95 1.46 22.47
C LYS A 91 8.61 1.28 23.19
N TYR A 92 7.59 2.05 22.78
CA TYR A 92 6.29 2.06 23.44
C TYR A 92 5.55 0.72 23.30
N TRP A 93 5.59 0.10 22.12
CA TRP A 93 4.94 -1.19 21.85
C TRP A 93 5.77 -2.40 22.30
N ASN A 94 7.02 -2.18 22.72
CA ASN A 94 8.01 -3.24 22.90
C ASN A 94 8.05 -4.16 21.65
N SER A 95 8.25 -3.53 20.49
CA SER A 95 8.08 -4.19 19.20
C SER A 95 9.06 -5.35 19.01
N GLN A 96 8.54 -6.50 18.57
CA GLN A 96 9.35 -7.66 18.20
C GLN A 96 9.78 -7.52 16.74
N ILE A 97 10.99 -7.01 16.53
CA ILE A 97 11.56 -6.82 15.19
C ILE A 97 12.33 -8.09 14.79
N PRO A 98 12.19 -8.62 13.56
CA PRO A 98 12.98 -9.75 13.09
C PRO A 98 14.48 -9.53 13.26
N ASN A 99 15.16 -10.51 13.84
CA ASN A 99 16.57 -10.40 14.23
C ASN A 99 17.48 -10.05 13.05
N GLU A 100 17.26 -10.66 11.88
CA GLU A 100 18.05 -10.44 10.69
C GLU A 100 17.95 -8.99 10.21
N CYS A 101 16.73 -8.43 10.18
CA CYS A 101 16.52 -7.03 9.83
C CYS A 101 17.10 -6.09 10.90
N ALA A 102 16.87 -6.38 12.18
CA ALA A 102 17.38 -5.57 13.29
C ALA A 102 18.92 -5.49 13.31
N ARG A 103 19.62 -6.57 12.95
CA ARG A 103 21.09 -6.59 12.83
C ARG A 103 21.61 -5.76 11.65
N GLN A 104 20.85 -5.66 10.57
CA GLN A 104 21.23 -4.83 9.42
C GLN A 104 20.94 -3.34 9.68
N GLU A 105 19.82 -3.06 10.36
CA GLU A 105 19.29 -1.72 10.58
C GLU A 105 19.57 -1.22 12.01
N THR A 106 20.73 -1.55 12.58
CA THR A 106 21.08 -1.37 14.01
C THR A 106 20.87 0.05 14.52
N ASN A 107 21.13 1.06 13.69
CA ASN A 107 20.98 2.48 14.05
C ASN A 107 19.61 3.07 13.67
N SER A 108 18.76 2.28 13.01
CA SER A 108 17.56 2.75 12.35
C SER A 108 16.49 1.65 12.28
N LEU A 109 16.17 1.04 13.43
CA LEU A 109 15.24 -0.10 13.54
C LEU A 109 13.86 0.12 12.90
N TRP A 110 13.43 1.38 12.77
CA TRP A 110 12.20 1.73 12.06
C TRP A 110 12.22 1.32 10.57
N ASN A 111 13.41 1.21 9.96
CA ASN A 111 13.55 0.73 8.58
C ASN A 111 12.93 -0.66 8.41
N CYS A 112 12.93 -1.51 9.45
CA CYS A 112 12.28 -2.81 9.39
C CYS A 112 10.76 -2.75 9.23
N PHE A 113 10.11 -1.60 9.45
CA PHE A 113 8.70 -1.39 9.16
C PHE A 113 8.43 -1.04 7.69
N LEU A 114 9.47 -0.78 6.89
CA LEU A 114 9.36 -0.55 5.46
C LEU A 114 9.46 -1.89 4.70
N PRO A 115 8.47 -2.27 3.88
CA PRO A 115 8.50 -3.55 3.15
C PRO A 115 9.73 -3.75 2.28
N ASN A 116 10.20 -2.71 1.58
CA ASN A 116 11.40 -2.78 0.74
C ASN A 116 12.70 -3.07 1.54
N LYS A 117 12.68 -2.87 2.87
CA LYS A 117 13.81 -3.14 3.76
C LYS A 117 13.69 -4.49 4.46
N ILE A 118 12.50 -4.89 4.87
CA ILE A 118 12.29 -6.15 5.60
C ILE A 118 12.18 -7.37 4.68
N ILE A 119 11.58 -7.25 3.48
CA ILE A 119 11.35 -8.37 2.55
C ILE A 119 12.63 -9.18 2.21
N PRO A 120 13.82 -8.56 2.01
CA PRO A 120 15.07 -9.31 1.82
C PRO A 120 15.41 -10.32 2.93
N PHE A 121 14.82 -10.17 4.12
CA PHE A 121 15.02 -11.06 5.28
C PHE A 121 13.87 -12.05 5.50
N ILE A 122 12.83 -12.02 4.67
CA ILE A 122 11.67 -12.91 4.77
C ILE A 122 11.95 -14.20 4.02
N GLN A 123 11.75 -15.33 4.69
CA GLN A 123 12.03 -16.67 4.16
C GLN A 123 10.87 -17.26 3.34
N LEU A 124 9.78 -16.50 3.19
CA LEU A 124 8.57 -16.90 2.49
C LEU A 124 8.40 -16.08 1.20
N PRO A 125 7.84 -16.64 0.12
CA PRO A 125 7.44 -15.85 -1.05
C PRO A 125 6.40 -14.78 -0.66
N VAL A 126 6.55 -13.56 -1.16
CA VAL A 126 5.70 -12.40 -0.83
C VAL A 126 5.06 -11.81 -2.08
N PHE A 127 3.74 -11.84 -2.21
CA PHE A 127 3.00 -11.12 -3.24
C PHE A 127 2.53 -9.77 -2.71
N ILE A 128 2.79 -8.70 -3.46
CA ILE A 128 2.45 -7.34 -3.06
C ILE A 128 1.28 -6.83 -3.88
N ILE A 129 0.25 -6.35 -3.21
CA ILE A 129 -0.89 -5.66 -3.80
C ILE A 129 -0.81 -4.22 -3.31
N GLN A 130 -0.79 -3.26 -4.22
CA GLN A 130 -0.64 -1.87 -3.81
C GLN A 130 -1.30 -0.93 -4.83
N SER A 131 -1.79 0.21 -4.35
CA SER A 131 -2.10 1.34 -5.20
C SER A 131 -0.89 2.30 -5.29
N LYS A 132 -0.63 2.82 -6.50
CA LYS A 132 0.27 3.97 -6.72
C LYS A 132 -0.13 5.20 -5.91
N PHE A 133 -1.42 5.38 -5.72
CA PHE A 133 -2.03 6.52 -5.04
C PHE A 133 -2.77 5.98 -3.82
N ASP A 134 -2.05 5.30 -2.94
CA ASP A 134 -2.62 4.77 -1.69
C ASP A 134 -3.26 5.86 -0.86
N GLU A 135 -4.53 5.67 -0.50
CA GLU A 135 -5.31 6.67 0.21
C GLU A 135 -4.74 6.98 1.61
N SER A 136 -4.29 5.97 2.35
CA SER A 136 -3.71 6.16 3.69
C SER A 136 -2.43 6.98 3.61
N GLN A 137 -1.55 6.64 2.67
CA GLN A 137 -0.30 7.39 2.45
C GLN A 137 -0.58 8.82 2.01
N LEU A 138 -1.59 9.05 1.15
CA LEU A 138 -2.03 10.38 0.76
C LEU A 138 -2.50 11.18 1.98
N LEU A 139 -3.42 10.63 2.79
CA LEU A 139 -3.96 11.28 3.97
C LEU A 139 -2.88 11.57 5.01
N GLU A 140 -1.89 10.68 5.18
CA GLU A 140 -0.73 10.92 6.04
C GLU A 140 0.09 12.14 5.62
N GLN A 141 0.20 12.43 4.32
CA GLN A 141 0.86 13.64 3.84
C GLN A 141 0.10 14.92 4.25
N TYR A 142 -1.22 14.85 4.42
CA TYR A 142 -2.07 16.02 4.67
C TYR A 142 -2.51 16.22 6.12
N ASN A 143 -2.61 15.14 6.90
CA ASN A 143 -3.04 15.19 8.30
C ASN A 143 -1.95 15.70 9.25
N GLN A 144 -0.68 15.69 8.83
CA GLN A 144 0.46 16.08 9.67
C GLN A 144 0.84 17.57 9.54
N VAL A 145 0.22 18.32 8.63
CA VAL A 145 0.59 19.70 8.31
C VAL A 145 -0.19 20.67 9.19
N GLU A 146 0.48 21.53 9.96
CA GLU A 146 -0.12 22.79 10.45
C GLU A 146 -0.42 23.67 9.23
N MET A 147 -1.68 23.65 8.81
CA MET A 147 -2.15 24.11 7.50
C MET A 147 -2.14 25.64 7.35
N ASN A 148 -0.99 26.23 7.04
CA ASN A 148 -0.90 27.65 6.67
C ASN A 148 -1.09 27.92 5.16
N GLN A 149 -1.22 26.89 4.32
CA GLN A 149 -1.52 27.06 2.88
C GLN A 149 -3.03 27.01 2.61
N LYS A 150 -3.56 28.09 2.03
CA LYS A 150 -4.96 28.18 1.59
C LYS A 150 -5.26 27.34 0.34
N ASP A 151 -4.24 27.01 -0.47
CA ASP A 151 -4.37 26.20 -1.68
C ASP A 151 -3.44 24.99 -1.63
N LYS A 152 -4.03 23.79 -1.74
CA LYS A 152 -3.33 22.50 -1.67
C LYS A 152 -3.22 21.79 -3.03
N SER A 153 -3.69 22.43 -4.09
CA SER A 153 -3.89 21.78 -5.40
C SER A 153 -2.57 21.41 -6.08
N ILE A 154 -1.61 22.33 -6.10
CA ILE A 154 -0.26 22.07 -6.65
C ILE A 154 0.46 21.00 -5.79
N PRO A 155 0.52 21.13 -4.44
CA PRO A 155 1.06 20.09 -3.58
C PRO A 155 0.44 18.69 -3.81
N LEU A 156 -0.85 18.61 -4.13
CA LEU A 156 -1.52 17.34 -4.42
C LEU A 156 -1.02 16.68 -5.70
N VAL A 157 -0.92 17.43 -6.77
CA VAL A 157 -0.36 16.92 -8.03
C VAL A 157 1.08 16.47 -7.83
N GLU A 158 1.90 17.27 -7.16
CA GLU A 158 3.30 16.93 -6.86
C GLU A 158 3.38 15.66 -6.01
N THR A 159 2.50 15.51 -5.02
CA THR A 159 2.42 14.31 -4.18
C THR A 159 2.11 13.07 -5.02
N PHE A 160 1.12 13.11 -5.92
CA PHE A 160 0.83 11.98 -6.80
C PHE A 160 2.03 11.61 -7.69
N LYS A 161 2.73 12.59 -8.25
CA LYS A 161 3.95 12.35 -9.06
C LYS A 161 5.06 11.70 -8.23
N ILE A 162 5.28 12.18 -7.01
CA ILE A 162 6.31 11.64 -6.11
C ILE A 162 5.95 10.23 -5.66
N MET A 163 4.68 9.95 -5.35
CA MET A 163 4.21 8.62 -4.94
C MET A 163 4.47 7.58 -6.04
N ASP A 164 4.05 7.84 -7.29
CA ASP A 164 4.30 6.93 -8.42
C ASP A 164 5.81 6.72 -8.65
N PHE A 165 6.59 7.81 -8.68
CA PHE A 165 8.04 7.73 -8.86
C PHE A 165 8.74 6.91 -7.76
N LYS A 166 8.43 7.20 -6.49
CA LYS A 166 9.02 6.51 -5.33
C LYS A 166 8.60 5.05 -5.28
N LEU A 167 7.35 4.74 -5.58
CA LEU A 167 6.85 3.36 -5.64
C LEU A 167 7.62 2.57 -6.69
N ARG A 168 7.63 3.02 -7.95
CA ARG A 168 8.37 2.36 -9.04
C ARG A 168 9.84 2.16 -8.69
N LYS A 169 10.51 3.18 -8.14
CA LYS A 169 11.91 3.09 -7.72
C LYS A 169 12.12 2.05 -6.61
N SER A 170 11.22 1.97 -5.64
CA SER A 170 11.32 1.05 -4.51
C SER A 170 11.06 -0.41 -4.87
N LEU A 171 10.33 -0.67 -5.96
CA LEU A 171 9.99 -2.01 -6.44
C LEU A 171 11.09 -2.67 -7.29
N SER A 172 12.23 -2.01 -7.54
CA SER A 172 13.26 -2.48 -8.47
C SER A 172 13.78 -3.90 -8.19
N ASN A 173 13.88 -4.27 -6.91
CA ASN A 173 14.36 -5.59 -6.46
C ASN A 173 13.23 -6.54 -6.06
N VAL A 174 11.98 -6.18 -6.34
CA VAL A 174 10.80 -6.99 -6.01
C VAL A 174 10.41 -7.83 -7.21
N THR A 175 10.08 -9.10 -6.97
CA THR A 175 9.80 -10.08 -8.01
C THR A 175 8.32 -10.31 -8.28
N THR A 176 7.43 -10.05 -7.31
CA THR A 176 6.01 -10.37 -7.39
C THR A 176 5.12 -9.27 -6.81
N TYR A 177 4.40 -8.54 -7.68
CA TYR A 177 3.49 -7.47 -7.31
C TYR A 177 2.35 -7.24 -8.33
N PHE A 178 1.25 -6.66 -7.85
CA PHE A 178 0.13 -6.15 -8.62
C PHE A 178 -0.19 -4.72 -8.17
N ILE A 179 0.14 -3.75 -9.02
CA ILE A 179 0.16 -2.32 -8.69
C ILE A 179 -0.87 -1.58 -9.54
N THR A 180 -1.94 -1.10 -8.90
CA THR A 180 -3.03 -0.36 -9.57
C THR A 180 -2.76 1.14 -9.60
N SER A 181 -3.41 1.86 -10.52
CA SER A 181 -3.42 3.33 -10.56
C SER A 181 -4.65 3.96 -9.89
N CYS A 182 -5.40 3.20 -9.10
CA CYS A 182 -6.64 3.67 -8.48
C CYS A 182 -6.36 4.40 -7.17
N LEU A 183 -7.08 5.49 -6.85
CA LEU A 183 -7.02 6.03 -5.49
C LEU A 183 -7.80 5.10 -4.56
N ASN A 184 -7.10 4.27 -3.78
CA ASN A 184 -7.72 3.23 -2.97
C ASN A 184 -6.80 2.78 -1.82
N HIS A 185 -7.37 2.03 -0.88
CA HIS A 185 -6.67 1.38 0.23
C HIS A 185 -7.40 0.08 0.63
N MET A 186 -6.66 -0.94 1.07
CA MET A 186 -7.16 -2.27 1.45
C MET A 186 -7.97 -2.98 0.34
N ILE A 187 -7.39 -3.03 -0.85
CA ILE A 187 -8.00 -3.54 -2.10
C ILE A 187 -8.71 -4.89 -1.90
N ILE A 188 -8.06 -5.90 -1.32
CA ILE A 188 -8.60 -7.28 -1.25
C ILE A 188 -9.80 -7.45 -0.29
N THR A 189 -10.09 -6.42 0.51
CA THR A 189 -11.22 -6.45 1.46
C THR A 189 -12.50 -5.85 0.90
N ARG A 190 -12.44 -5.30 -0.32
CA ARG A 190 -13.58 -4.68 -0.98
C ARG A 190 -14.41 -5.72 -1.73
N ASP A 191 -15.71 -5.47 -1.84
CA ASP A 191 -16.62 -6.31 -2.62
C ASP A 191 -16.25 -6.32 -4.12
N ASP A 192 -15.68 -5.23 -4.62
CA ASP A 192 -15.30 -5.00 -6.03
C ASP A 192 -13.80 -5.19 -6.30
N TRP A 193 -13.07 -5.84 -5.38
CA TRP A 193 -11.60 -5.97 -5.43
C TRP A 193 -11.04 -6.61 -6.70
N ASN A 194 -11.84 -7.44 -7.38
CA ASN A 194 -11.44 -8.15 -8.59
C ASN A 194 -11.84 -7.45 -9.90
N TYR A 195 -12.44 -6.26 -9.81
CA TYR A 195 -12.95 -5.56 -10.98
C TYR A 195 -11.83 -4.97 -11.86
N PHE A 196 -10.81 -4.40 -11.24
CA PHE A 196 -9.68 -3.78 -11.93
C PHE A 196 -8.71 -4.81 -12.52
N LYS A 197 -8.25 -4.58 -13.76
CA LYS A 197 -7.32 -5.45 -14.48
C LYS A 197 -6.09 -4.70 -14.98
N ILE A 198 -4.97 -5.42 -15.07
CA ILE A 198 -3.73 -4.95 -15.70
C ILE A 198 -3.39 -5.93 -16.80
N ASP A 199 -3.34 -5.47 -18.06
CA ASP A 199 -3.15 -6.33 -19.25
C ASP A 199 -4.13 -7.53 -19.29
N ASP A 200 -5.42 -7.27 -19.09
CA ASP A 200 -6.50 -8.27 -18.98
C ASP A 200 -6.37 -9.28 -17.82
N LEU A 201 -5.34 -9.17 -16.97
CA LEU A 201 -5.16 -10.01 -15.79
C LEU A 201 -5.92 -9.42 -14.60
N SER A 202 -6.89 -10.17 -14.07
CA SER A 202 -7.57 -9.82 -12.82
C SER A 202 -6.68 -10.09 -11.60
N LEU A 203 -6.95 -9.40 -10.50
CA LEU A 203 -6.21 -9.59 -9.25
C LEU A 203 -6.38 -11.02 -8.71
N SER A 204 -7.57 -11.60 -8.80
CA SER A 204 -7.82 -12.99 -8.38
C SER A 204 -7.01 -13.99 -9.21
N ASP A 205 -6.92 -13.78 -10.53
CA ASP A 205 -6.13 -14.66 -11.40
C ASP A 205 -4.64 -14.54 -11.11
N ALA A 206 -4.16 -13.31 -10.86
CA ALA A 206 -2.78 -13.06 -10.48
C ALA A 206 -2.42 -13.76 -9.17
N ILE A 207 -3.27 -13.62 -8.13
CA ILE A 207 -3.10 -14.30 -6.84
C ILE A 207 -3.14 -15.82 -7.04
N TYR A 208 -4.12 -16.35 -7.78
CA TYR A 208 -4.24 -17.79 -7.99
C TYR A 208 -3.00 -18.37 -8.69
N LYS A 209 -2.59 -17.77 -9.82
CA LYS A 209 -1.41 -18.21 -10.58
C LYS A 209 -0.14 -18.17 -9.72
N TRP A 210 0.03 -17.12 -8.91
CA TRP A 210 1.18 -17.00 -8.02
C TRP A 210 1.12 -17.96 -6.83
N ALA A 211 -0.05 -18.12 -6.22
CA ALA A 211 -0.25 -19.00 -5.07
C ALA A 211 0.01 -20.47 -5.44
N MET A 212 -0.38 -20.86 -6.66
CA MET A 212 -0.21 -22.23 -7.15
C MET A 212 1.13 -22.49 -7.86
N SER A 213 1.97 -21.47 -8.08
CA SER A 213 3.28 -21.68 -8.70
C SER A 213 4.25 -22.43 -7.78
N GLU A 214 4.99 -23.40 -8.33
CA GLU A 214 5.90 -24.24 -7.55
C GLU A 214 7.36 -23.76 -7.57
N ASN A 215 7.91 -23.30 -8.71
CA ASN A 215 9.35 -22.94 -8.79
C ASN A 215 9.76 -21.91 -9.85
N GLU A 216 8.88 -21.47 -10.78
CA GLU A 216 9.22 -20.44 -11.76
C GLU A 216 8.38 -19.18 -11.53
N ILE A 217 9.05 -18.11 -11.08
CA ILE A 217 8.48 -16.77 -11.15
C ILE A 217 8.65 -16.34 -12.60
N ASP A 218 7.64 -16.60 -13.41
CA ASP A 218 7.49 -15.86 -14.67
C ASP A 218 7.31 -14.38 -14.30
N LEU A 219 8.41 -13.63 -14.39
CA LEU A 219 8.49 -12.24 -13.96
C LEU A 219 7.49 -11.37 -14.73
N ASP A 220 7.18 -11.71 -15.99
CA ASP A 220 6.23 -10.96 -16.82
C ASP A 220 4.78 -11.19 -16.36
N ASN A 221 4.50 -12.36 -15.79
CA ASN A 221 3.20 -12.70 -15.24
C ASN A 221 2.99 -12.20 -13.80
N PHE A 222 4.07 -11.96 -13.04
CA PHE A 222 3.97 -11.58 -11.63
C PHE A 222 4.44 -10.16 -11.30
N LYS A 223 4.95 -9.39 -12.26
CA LYS A 223 5.22 -7.95 -12.12
C LYS A 223 4.20 -7.15 -12.91
N LYS A 224 3.05 -6.89 -12.30
CA LYS A 224 2.00 -6.10 -12.92
C LYS A 224 1.94 -4.72 -12.30
N ILE A 225 2.15 -3.70 -13.12
CA ILE A 225 1.97 -2.30 -12.74
C ILE A 225 1.24 -1.60 -13.86
N ASP A 226 0.15 -0.92 -13.52
CA ASP A 226 -0.56 -0.11 -14.48
C ASP A 226 0.32 1.07 -14.92
N GLU A 227 0.34 1.39 -16.21
CA GLU A 227 1.18 2.46 -16.75
C GLU A 227 0.57 3.86 -16.61
N CYS A 228 -0.67 3.94 -16.14
CA CYS A 228 -1.32 5.19 -15.77
C CYS A 228 -0.46 6.08 -14.86
N SER A 229 -0.41 7.37 -15.22
CA SER A 229 0.36 8.41 -14.54
C SER A 229 -0.46 9.24 -13.55
N PHE A 230 -1.77 9.01 -13.46
CA PHE A 230 -2.67 9.72 -12.56
C PHE A 230 -3.77 8.80 -12.00
N PRO A 231 -4.41 9.17 -10.87
CA PRO A 231 -5.48 8.38 -10.28
C PRO A 231 -6.56 8.00 -11.30
N ASP A 232 -7.07 6.77 -11.21
CA ASP A 232 -8.22 6.25 -11.95
C ASP A 232 -8.16 6.39 -13.49
N CYS A 233 -6.96 6.56 -14.06
CA CYS A 233 -6.82 6.92 -15.47
C CYS A 233 -7.21 5.81 -16.45
N GLN A 234 -7.20 4.57 -15.98
CA GLN A 234 -7.54 3.40 -16.78
C GLN A 234 -9.07 3.25 -16.90
N GLY A 235 -9.84 3.84 -15.98
CA GLY A 235 -11.31 3.92 -16.05
C GLY A 235 -12.06 2.73 -15.46
N GLU A 236 -11.39 1.67 -15.03
CA GLU A 236 -12.00 0.52 -14.32
C GLU A 236 -11.68 0.52 -12.82
N CYS A 237 -11.30 1.67 -12.26
CA CYS A 237 -11.03 1.74 -10.83
C CYS A 237 -12.30 1.55 -9.99
N PRO A 238 -12.21 0.84 -8.85
CA PRO A 238 -13.30 0.71 -7.90
C PRO A 238 -13.91 2.07 -7.55
N SER A 239 -15.23 2.11 -7.45
CA SER A 239 -15.93 3.34 -7.07
C SER A 239 -15.60 3.75 -5.64
N MET A 240 -15.38 5.04 -5.41
CA MET A 240 -15.23 5.60 -4.06
C MET A 240 -16.59 5.99 -3.49
N ARG A 241 -16.74 5.91 -2.16
CA ARG A 241 -17.95 6.35 -1.45
C ARG A 241 -17.67 7.66 -0.75
N HIS A 242 -18.53 8.66 -0.98
CA HIS A 242 -18.46 9.93 -0.29
C HIS A 242 -18.63 9.71 1.23
N PRO A 243 -17.71 10.19 2.09
CA PRO A 243 -17.74 9.88 3.52
C PRO A 243 -19.04 10.26 4.24
N GLU A 244 -19.62 11.42 3.90
CA GLU A 244 -20.88 11.87 4.51
C GLU A 244 -22.15 11.34 3.83
N THR A 245 -22.20 11.34 2.49
CA THR A 245 -23.44 11.07 1.75
C THR A 245 -23.58 9.64 1.27
N ASN A 246 -22.51 8.83 1.39
CA ASN A 246 -22.39 7.47 0.88
C ASN A 246 -22.65 7.33 -0.64
N LYS A 247 -22.71 8.44 -1.38
CA LYS A 247 -22.86 8.45 -2.84
C LYS A 247 -21.57 7.96 -3.50
N ILE A 248 -21.71 7.27 -4.62
CA ILE A 248 -20.58 6.90 -5.48
C ILE A 248 -20.00 8.18 -6.10
N ILE A 249 -18.70 8.38 -5.93
CA ILE A 249 -17.93 9.50 -6.45
C ILE A 249 -16.61 9.01 -7.06
N ASN A 250 -16.02 9.81 -7.95
CA ASN A 250 -14.68 9.55 -8.47
C ASN A 250 -13.60 10.10 -7.52
N SER A 251 -12.33 9.75 -7.75
CA SER A 251 -11.22 10.24 -6.92
C SER A 251 -11.10 11.76 -6.86
N PHE A 252 -11.40 12.49 -7.94
CA PHE A 252 -11.32 13.96 -7.94
C PHE A 252 -12.32 14.57 -6.97
N ASP A 253 -13.58 14.12 -7.02
CA ASP A 253 -14.61 14.57 -6.09
C ASP A 253 -14.28 14.18 -4.65
N TYR A 254 -13.62 13.04 -4.44
CA TYR A 254 -13.12 12.61 -3.14
C TYR A 254 -12.02 13.53 -2.60
N VAL A 255 -10.95 13.80 -3.36
CA VAL A 255 -9.87 14.70 -2.90
C VAL A 255 -10.34 16.15 -2.78
N LYS A 256 -11.35 16.55 -3.54
CA LYS A 256 -12.03 17.84 -3.39
C LYS A 256 -12.83 17.90 -2.10
N TYR A 257 -13.56 16.83 -1.74
CA TYR A 257 -14.24 16.72 -0.45
C TYR A 257 -13.27 16.87 0.73
N LEU A 258 -12.09 16.26 0.63
CA LEU A 258 -11.00 16.40 1.60
C LEU A 258 -10.38 17.82 1.63
N GLY A 259 -10.82 18.74 0.76
CA GLY A 259 -10.30 20.09 0.66
C GLY A 259 -8.85 20.15 0.12
N LEU A 260 -8.40 19.10 -0.57
CA LEU A 260 -7.05 19.02 -1.15
C LEU A 260 -6.96 19.71 -2.51
N ILE A 261 -8.10 19.93 -3.16
CA ILE A 261 -8.20 20.59 -4.46
C ILE A 261 -9.53 21.32 -4.61
N SER A 262 -9.55 22.39 -5.41
CA SER A 262 -10.78 23.12 -5.74
C SER A 262 -10.80 23.53 -7.22
N TYR A 263 -11.99 23.83 -7.76
CA TYR A 263 -12.06 24.35 -9.13
C TYR A 263 -11.46 25.75 -9.27
N GLU A 264 -11.54 26.57 -8.22
CA GLU A 264 -11.00 27.92 -8.22
C GLU A 264 -9.47 27.90 -8.33
N SER A 265 -8.82 27.09 -7.49
CA SER A 265 -7.36 26.93 -7.50
C SER A 265 -6.85 26.37 -8.83
N ILE A 266 -7.55 25.37 -9.38
CA ILE A 266 -7.21 24.85 -10.71
C ILE A 266 -7.39 25.92 -11.79
N GLY A 267 -8.48 26.70 -11.73
CA GLY A 267 -8.73 27.79 -12.67
C GLY A 267 -7.60 28.83 -12.65
N LYS A 268 -7.15 29.22 -11.45
CA LYS A 268 -5.99 30.10 -11.28
C LYS A 268 -4.73 29.49 -11.88
N TRP A 269 -4.46 28.21 -11.64
CA TRP A 269 -3.27 27.54 -12.14
C TRP A 269 -3.26 27.41 -13.68
N LEU A 270 -4.38 27.00 -14.28
CA LEU A 270 -4.51 26.80 -15.72
C LEU A 270 -4.84 28.10 -16.49
N ASN A 271 -4.96 29.23 -15.81
CA ASN A 271 -5.46 30.50 -16.37
C ASN A 271 -6.83 30.35 -17.06
N LEU A 272 -7.76 29.67 -16.39
CA LEU A 272 -9.13 29.41 -16.83
C LEU A 272 -10.15 29.92 -15.81
N SER A 273 -11.35 30.29 -16.27
CA SER A 273 -12.45 30.57 -15.35
C SER A 273 -12.88 29.29 -14.62
N GLU A 274 -13.32 29.42 -13.38
CA GLU A 274 -13.85 28.29 -12.59
C GLU A 274 -14.99 27.56 -13.32
N LEU A 275 -15.85 28.32 -14.02
CA LEU A 275 -16.93 27.76 -14.84
C LEU A 275 -16.41 26.87 -15.98
N ASN A 276 -15.29 27.24 -16.60
CA ASN A 276 -14.68 26.43 -17.65
C ASN A 276 -14.10 25.13 -17.08
N VAL A 277 -13.46 25.19 -15.90
CA VAL A 277 -12.93 24.01 -15.21
C VAL A 277 -14.07 23.05 -14.82
N LYS A 278 -15.16 23.57 -14.25
CA LYS A 278 -16.36 22.78 -13.87
C LYS A 278 -17.00 22.01 -15.03
N LYS A 279 -16.85 22.49 -16.26
CA LYS A 279 -17.39 21.84 -17.46
C LYS A 279 -16.49 20.74 -18.01
N MET A 280 -15.27 20.58 -17.48
CA MET A 280 -14.36 19.55 -17.95
C MET A 280 -14.72 18.19 -17.34
N SER A 281 -14.63 17.14 -18.15
CA SER A 281 -14.65 15.76 -17.65
C SER A 281 -13.48 15.52 -16.69
N TYR A 282 -13.65 14.60 -15.75
CA TYR A 282 -12.59 14.07 -14.89
C TYR A 282 -11.27 13.81 -15.63
N PHE A 283 -11.29 12.99 -16.69
CA PHE A 283 -10.08 12.62 -17.44
C PHE A 283 -9.36 13.82 -18.03
N LYS A 284 -10.09 14.73 -18.67
CA LYS A 284 -9.52 15.97 -19.21
C LYS A 284 -8.89 16.82 -18.12
N LEU A 285 -9.55 16.94 -16.97
CA LEU A 285 -9.06 17.72 -15.85
C LEU A 285 -7.76 17.12 -15.29
N MET A 286 -7.77 15.83 -14.96
CA MET A 286 -6.59 15.15 -14.41
C MET A 286 -5.41 15.15 -15.38
N LYS A 287 -5.66 15.00 -16.69
CA LYS A 287 -4.61 15.10 -17.70
C LYS A 287 -3.97 16.48 -17.75
N LEU A 288 -4.74 17.56 -17.57
CA LEU A 288 -4.20 18.93 -17.51
C LEU A 288 -3.44 19.22 -16.21
N LEU A 289 -3.80 18.55 -15.11
CA LEU A 289 -3.12 18.73 -13.83
C LEU A 289 -1.79 17.95 -13.80
N MET A 290 -1.73 16.81 -14.47
CA MET A 290 -0.59 15.89 -14.34
C MET A 290 0.48 16.07 -15.41
N TYR A 291 0.18 16.77 -16.51
CA TYR A 291 1.11 17.11 -17.61
C TYR A 291 1.28 18.62 -17.75
#